data_AF-A0A016WJN9-F1
#
_entry.id   AF-A0A016WJN9-F1
#
_cell.length_a   1.000
_cell.length_b   1.000
_cell.length_c   1.000
_cell.angle_alpha   90.00
_cell.angle_beta   90.00
_cell.angle_gamma   90.00
#
_symmetry.space_group_name_H-M   'P 1'
#
loop_
_entity.id
_entity.type
_entity.pdbx_description
1 polymer ?
#
loop_
_entity_poly.entity_id
_entity_poly.type
_entity_poly.pdbx_seq_one_letter_code
_entity_poly.pdbx_strand_id
1 'polypeptide(L)' 'MSIGANAVFRPHNAASAALIRFVPNFVALRLSWTQNSLRSEGLEQFVEEFLPIIRENNPQVKYFLHRTYTECDPFVYGE' A
#
# COMPACT_ATOMS: atom_id res chain seq x y z
N MET A 1 11.76 19.25 -4.30
CA MET A 1 12.57 18.21 -3.64
C MET A 1 11.63 17.45 -2.71
N SER A 2 11.09 16.31 -3.16
CA SER A 2 10.28 15.47 -2.26
C SER A 2 11.24 14.81 -1.27
N ILE A 3 10.85 14.75 -0.01
CA ILE A 3 11.51 13.94 1.02
C ILE A 3 11.10 12.50 0.71
N GLY A 4 11.55 12.00 -0.43
CA GLY A 4 11.25 10.66 -0.90
C GLY A 4 11.79 9.66 0.11
N ALA A 5 11.01 8.61 0.37
CA ALA A 5 11.32 7.56 1.34
C ALA A 5 12.81 7.24 1.39
N ASN A 6 13.39 7.38 2.59
CA ASN A 6 14.81 7.25 2.85
C ASN A 6 15.31 5.91 2.28
N ALA A 7 16.22 5.98 1.28
CA ALA A 7 16.62 4.83 0.47
C ALA A 7 17.16 3.65 1.29
N VAL A 8 17.66 3.94 2.50
CA VAL A 8 18.17 2.96 3.47
C VAL A 8 17.08 2.00 3.98
N PHE A 9 15.81 2.43 4.09
CA PHE A 9 14.72 1.60 4.61
C PHE A 9 14.02 0.76 3.52
N ARG A 10 14.22 1.07 2.23
CA ARG A 10 13.59 0.33 1.13
C ARG A 10 13.86 -1.18 1.15
N PRO A 11 15.10 -1.67 1.40
CA PRO A 11 15.37 -3.11 1.47
C PRO A 11 14.65 -3.80 2.63
N HIS A 12 14.55 -3.14 3.79
CA HIS A 12 13.87 -3.67 4.97
C HIS A 12 12.34 -3.74 4.77
N ASN A 13 11.78 -2.72 4.12
CA ASN A 13 10.36 -2.70 3.77
C ASN A 13 10.03 -3.77 2.72
N ALA A 14 10.92 -3.98 1.73
CA ALA A 14 10.76 -5.05 0.74
C ALA A 14 10.79 -6.45 1.39
N ALA A 15 11.75 -6.69 2.29
CA ALA A 15 11.81 -7.94 3.06
C ALA A 15 10.54 -8.15 3.89
N SER A 16 10.04 -7.09 4.54
CA SER A 16 8.79 -7.15 5.32
C SER A 16 7.59 -7.46 4.42
N ALA A 17 7.47 -6.80 3.26
CA ALA A 17 6.39 -7.01 2.30
C ALA A 17 6.32 -8.47 1.80
N ALA A 18 7.49 -9.09 1.60
CA ALA A 18 7.58 -10.50 1.20
C ALA A 18 7.09 -11.48 2.29
N LEU A 19 7.19 -11.08 3.56
CA LEU A 19 6.79 -11.90 4.71
C LEU A 19 5.32 -11.75 5.09
N ILE A 20 4.63 -10.69 4.65
CA ILE A 20 3.22 -10.45 4.99
C ILE A 20 2.36 -11.62 4.50
N ARG A 21 1.61 -12.20 5.44
CA ARG A 21 0.58 -13.20 5.21
C ARG A 21 -0.67 -12.85 6.01
N PHE A 22 -1.81 -12.78 5.34
CA PHE A 22 -3.09 -12.48 5.97
C PHE A 22 -3.73 -13.76 6.50
N VAL A 23 -4.42 -13.65 7.63
CA VAL A 23 -5.18 -14.76 8.24
C VAL A 23 -6.37 -15.14 7.35
N PRO A 24 -6.90 -16.37 7.44
CA PRO A 24 -7.99 -16.84 6.56
C PRO A 24 -9.26 -15.97 6.58
N ASN A 25 -9.53 -15.31 7.71
CA ASN A 25 -10.72 -14.47 7.88
C ASN A 25 -10.56 -13.07 7.28
N PHE A 26 -9.35 -12.71 6.87
CA PHE A 26 -9.08 -11.43 6.22
C PHE A 26 -9.38 -11.57 4.72
N VAL A 27 -10.48 -10.98 4.28
CA VAL A 27 -11.06 -11.25 2.96
C VAL A 27 -10.82 -10.14 1.95
N ALA A 28 -10.61 -8.91 2.41
CA ALA A 28 -10.35 -7.78 1.52
C ALA A 28 -9.43 -6.72 2.13
N LEU A 29 -8.63 -6.08 1.27
CA LEU A 29 -7.85 -4.89 1.57
C LEU A 29 -8.31 -3.76 0.65
N ARG A 30 -8.76 -2.64 1.24
CA ARG A 30 -9.18 -1.43 0.53
C ARG A 30 -8.20 -0.31 0.80
N LEU A 31 -7.74 0.33 -0.26
CA LEU A 31 -6.77 1.41 -0.22
C LEU A 31 -7.34 2.57 -1.02
N SER A 32 -7.30 3.77 -0.46
CA SER A 32 -7.64 4.99 -1.20
C SER A 32 -6.69 6.12 -0.88
N TRP A 33 -6.33 6.88 -1.91
CA TRP A 33 -5.42 8.00 -1.79
C TRP A 33 -5.71 9.07 -2.85
N THR A 34 -5.36 10.31 -2.50
CA THR A 34 -5.43 11.45 -3.43
C THR A 34 -4.19 11.46 -4.30
N GLN A 35 -4.36 11.49 -5.62
CA GLN A 35 -3.25 11.57 -6.55
C GLN A 35 -2.47 12.87 -6.40
N ASN A 36 -1.13 12.80 -6.49
CA ASN A 36 -0.22 13.95 -6.44
C ASN A 36 -0.32 14.79 -5.14
N SER A 37 -0.89 14.24 -4.08
CA SER A 37 -0.92 14.87 -2.77
C SER A 37 0.29 14.42 -1.95
N LEU A 38 1.04 15.37 -1.38
CA LEU A 38 2.13 15.07 -0.46
C LEU A 38 1.66 14.22 0.73
N ARG A 39 0.40 14.37 1.17
CA ARG A 39 -0.18 13.56 2.25
C ARG A 39 -0.31 12.08 1.85
N SER A 40 -0.51 11.81 0.57
CA SER A 40 -0.73 10.49 0.00
C SER A 40 0.54 9.85 -0.57
N GLU A 41 1.67 10.55 -0.60
CA GLU A 41 2.94 10.09 -1.19
C GLU A 41 3.39 8.73 -0.64
N GLY A 42 3.28 8.52 0.67
CA GLY A 42 3.65 7.24 1.28
C GLY A 42 2.73 6.08 0.87
N LEU A 43 1.43 6.33 0.69
CA LEU A 43 0.48 5.31 0.26
C LEU A 43 0.65 5.00 -1.23
N GLU A 44 0.94 6.01 -2.05
CA GLU A 44 1.26 5.84 -3.46
C GLU A 44 2.52 4.98 -3.65
N GLN A 45 3.60 5.28 -2.93
CA GLN A 45 4.82 4.46 -2.94
C GLN A 45 4.56 3.03 -2.44
N PHE A 46 3.72 2.86 -1.41
CA PHE A 46 3.36 1.52 -0.93
C PHE A 46 2.63 0.69 -2.00
N VAL A 47 1.66 1.31 -2.70
CA VAL A 47 0.89 0.65 -3.76
C VAL A 47 1.78 0.28 -4.95
N GLU A 48 2.71 1.13 -5.32
CA GLU A 48 3.59 0.90 -6.47
C GLU A 48 4.69 -0.12 -6.16
N GLU A 49 5.34 -0.03 -5.00
CA GLU A 49 6.57 -0.79 -4.70
C GLU A 49 6.32 -2.11 -3.96
N PHE A 50 5.35 -2.16 -3.04
CA PHE A 50 5.23 -3.28 -2.09
C PHE A 50 3.93 -4.08 -2.24
N LEU A 51 2.82 -3.43 -2.60
CA LEU A 51 1.54 -4.11 -2.75
C LEU A 51 1.56 -5.27 -3.77
N PRO A 52 2.28 -5.20 -4.92
CA PRO A 52 2.35 -6.33 -5.84
C PRO A 52 2.90 -7.60 -5.19
N ILE A 53 3.98 -7.48 -4.41
CA ILE A 53 4.62 -8.59 -3.68
C ILE A 53 3.64 -9.15 -2.63
N ILE A 54 2.97 -8.27 -1.88
CA ILE A 54 1.98 -8.69 -0.87
C ILE A 54 0.82 -9.43 -1.53
N ARG A 55 0.34 -8.98 -2.69
CA ARG A 55 -0.76 -9.60 -3.43
C ARG A 55 -0.39 -10.99 -3.96
N GLU A 56 0.80 -11.15 -4.54
CA GLU A 56 1.29 -12.45 -5.01
C GLU A 56 1.33 -13.49 -3.88
N ASN A 57 1.70 -13.03 -2.69
CA ASN A 57 1.78 -13.84 -1.48
C ASN A 57 0.43 -14.15 -0.82
N ASN A 58 -0.62 -13.42 -1.17
CA ASN A 58 -1.95 -13.49 -0.55
C ASN A 58 -3.06 -13.48 -1.61
N PRO A 59 -3.07 -14.47 -2.53
CA PRO A 59 -4.01 -14.48 -3.66
C PRO A 59 -5.48 -14.60 -3.25
N GLN A 60 -5.77 -15.05 -2.03
CA GLN A 60 -7.11 -15.17 -1.48
C GLN A 60 -7.75 -13.82 -1.11
N VAL A 61 -6.95 -12.78 -0.91
CA VAL A 61 -7.43 -11.46 -0.48
C VAL A 61 -7.89 -10.66 -1.69
N LYS A 62 -9.03 -9.97 -1.58
CA LYS A 62 -9.51 -9.05 -2.60
C LYS A 62 -8.90 -7.67 -2.38
N TYR A 63 -8.32 -7.09 -3.43
CA TYR A 63 -7.68 -5.77 -3.35
C TYR A 63 -8.50 -4.72 -4.09
N PHE A 64 -8.85 -3.63 -3.41
CA PHE A 64 -9.57 -2.50 -3.97
C PHE A 64 -8.69 -1.25 -3.91
N LEU A 65 -8.36 -0.69 -5.06
CA LEU A 65 -7.52 0.51 -5.19
C LEU A 65 -8.38 1.67 -5.69
N HIS A 66 -8.56 2.69 -4.87
CA HIS A 66 -9.30 3.89 -5.21
C HIS A 66 -8.41 5.13 -5.22
N ARG A 67 -7.82 5.41 -6.38
CA ARG A 67 -7.10 6.66 -6.64
C ARG A 67 -8.09 7.75 -7.02
N THR A 68 -8.11 8.85 -6.27
CA THR A 68 -9.05 9.96 -6.46
C THR A 68 -8.34 11.29 -6.71
N TYR A 69 -9.04 12.22 -7.35
CA TYR A 69 -8.64 13.62 -7.51
C TYR A 69 -9.25 14.54 -6.44
N THR A 70 -10.24 14.04 -5.71
CA THR A 70 -10.84 14.78 -4.59
C THR A 70 -9.92 14.69 -3.40
N GLU A 71 -9.58 15.84 -2.80
CA GLU A 71 -8.70 15.88 -1.64
C GLU A 71 -9.34 15.16 -0.45
N CYS A 72 -8.74 14.04 -0.06
CA CYS A 72 -9.13 13.25 1.09
C CYS A 72 -7.89 12.67 1.79
N ASP A 73 -8.07 12.31 3.06
CA ASP A 73 -7.04 11.59 3.79
C ASP A 73 -6.84 10.18 3.19
N PRO A 74 -5.58 9.76 2.97
CA PRO A 74 -5.30 8.40 2.53
C PRO A 74 -5.76 7.41 3.60
N PHE A 75 -6.39 6.31 3.19
CA PHE A 75 -6.82 5.27 4.12
C PHE A 75 -6.46 3.87 3.65
N VAL A 76 -6.28 3.00 4.65
CA VAL A 76 -6.08 1.56 4.51
C VAL A 76 -7.11 0.87 5.41
N TYR A 77 -7.91 0.00 4.83
CA TYR A 77 -8.97 -0.71 5.54
C TYR A 77 -8.94 -2.20 5.19
N GLY A 78 -9.03 -3.05 6.21
CA GLY A 78 -9.09 -4.50 6.08
C GLY A 78 -10.44 -5.03 6.54
N GLU A 79 -10.99 -5.98 5.78
CA GLU A 79 -12.21 -6.74 6.10
C GLU A 79 -11.87 -8.13 6.63
#